data_AF-A0A317W6C4-F1
#
_entry.id   AF-A0A317W6C4-F1
#
_cell.length_a   1.000
_cell.length_b   1.000
_cell.length_c   1.000
_cell.angle_alpha   90.00
_cell.angle_beta   90.00
_cell.angle_gamma   90.00
#
_symmetry.space_group_name_H-M   'P 1'
#
loop_
_entity.id
_entity.type
_entity.pdbx_description
1 polymer ?
#
loop_
_entity_poly.entity_id
_entity_poly.type
_entity_poly.pdbx_seq_one_letter_code
_entity_poly.pdbx_strand_id
1 'polypeptide(L)'
;MLLWAAAGVPLGVYNIVQEFNIALRIQPQILTTLSLVTWGQCLYYGKKYPAPKCTAAVTTLLLVLGGLEAGLIFALKHALYQALKWPVTLMAVLSAVLLAAGVLTHYWDIYLHRTVRGISFYFVGIDAAGDLFSLVSVLFGPEIDVLGVVIYGTELALWLGVFVCGAVFNLLPWLRRRGKMVETRQNPVSLSLHPMPSSTSVFRTVSGSGSGAGAGAGAGVVERRGRTRAA
;
A
#
# COMPACT_ATOMS: atom_id res chain seq x y z
N MET A 1 7.56 1.40 -8.08
CA MET A 1 8.62 0.61 -7.39
C MET A 1 9.94 0.62 -8.16
N LEU A 2 10.04 0.06 -9.37
CA LEU A 2 11.32 0.11 -10.11
C LEU A 2 11.79 1.54 -10.44
N LEU A 3 10.88 2.43 -10.81
CA LEU A 3 11.21 3.83 -11.08
C LEU A 3 11.77 4.56 -9.83
N TRP A 4 11.21 4.24 -8.66
CA TRP A 4 11.65 4.76 -7.36
C TRP A 4 13.03 4.21 -6.97
N ALA A 5 13.27 2.92 -7.20
CA ALA A 5 14.58 2.31 -7.00
C ALA A 5 15.64 2.91 -7.94
N ALA A 6 15.27 3.21 -9.19
CA ALA A 6 16.16 3.88 -10.14
C ALA A 6 16.41 5.34 -9.77
N ALA A 7 15.44 6.04 -9.16
CA ALA A 7 15.57 7.42 -8.71
C ALA A 7 16.50 7.57 -7.49
N GLY A 8 16.51 6.57 -6.61
CA GLY A 8 17.36 6.61 -5.41
C GLY A 8 18.85 6.53 -5.71
N VAL A 9 19.26 5.98 -6.86
CA VAL A 9 20.68 5.96 -7.30
C VAL A 9 21.23 7.37 -7.54
N PRO A 10 20.71 8.19 -8.47
CA PRO A 10 21.21 9.54 -8.68
C PRO A 10 21.06 10.43 -7.44
N LEU A 11 20.02 10.23 -6.62
CA LEU A 11 19.87 10.96 -5.35
C LEU A 11 20.96 10.59 -4.34
N GLY A 12 21.24 9.29 -4.17
CA GLY A 12 22.29 8.78 -3.29
C GLY A 12 23.66 9.29 -3.69
N VAL A 13 23.97 9.24 -4.99
CA VAL A 13 25.21 9.78 -5.54
C VAL A 13 25.33 11.29 -5.27
N TYR A 14 24.27 12.06 -5.56
CA TYR A 14 24.25 13.51 -5.28
C TYR A 14 24.54 13.81 -3.81
N ASN A 15 23.89 13.09 -2.89
CA ASN A 15 24.03 13.32 -1.45
C ASN A 15 25.40 12.92 -0.88
N ILE A 16 25.98 11.84 -1.40
CA ILE A 16 27.32 11.39 -1.00
C ILE A 16 28.38 12.35 -1.54
N VAL A 17 28.22 12.82 -2.77
CA VAL A 17 29.18 13.69 -3.44
C VAL A 17 29.17 15.11 -2.89
N GLN A 18 28.00 15.65 -2.54
CA GLN A 18 27.86 16.95 -1.85
C GLN A 18 28.19 16.87 -0.35
N GLU A 19 28.63 15.70 0.13
CA GLU A 19 29.01 15.46 1.53
C GLU A 19 27.93 15.86 2.55
N PHE A 20 26.64 15.77 2.20
CA PHE A 20 25.54 16.10 3.12
C PHE A 20 25.54 15.25 4.39
N ASN A 21 24.79 15.69 5.41
CA ASN A 21 24.67 14.98 6.69
C ASN A 21 24.33 13.49 6.49
N ILE A 22 24.83 12.65 7.39
CA ILE A 22 24.70 11.19 7.29
C ILE A 22 23.24 10.74 7.08
N ALA A 23 22.28 11.46 7.67
CA ALA A 23 20.85 11.22 7.53
C ALA A 23 20.38 11.33 6.07
N LEU A 24 20.82 12.37 5.34
CA LEU A 24 20.48 12.58 3.93
C LEU A 24 21.15 11.56 3.00
N ARG A 25 22.30 11.00 3.40
CA ARG A 25 22.96 9.92 2.63
C ARG A 25 22.22 8.60 2.77
N ILE A 26 21.64 8.33 3.94
CA ILE A 26 20.95 7.07 4.24
C ILE A 26 19.53 7.04 3.67
N GLN A 27 18.84 8.17 3.58
CA GLN A 27 17.45 8.24 3.10
C GLN A 27 17.26 7.61 1.69
N PRO A 28 18.04 7.97 0.65
CA PRO A 28 17.92 7.37 -0.68
C PRO A 28 18.23 5.86 -0.71
N GLN A 29 19.11 5.39 0.18
CA GLN A 29 19.47 3.98 0.29
C GLN A 29 18.30 3.15 0.83
N ILE A 30 17.63 3.68 1.86
CA ILE A 30 16.42 3.08 2.42
C ILE A 30 15.32 3.06 1.35
N LEU A 31 15.11 4.18 0.65
CA LEU A 31 14.11 4.28 -0.42
C LEU A 31 14.33 3.25 -1.52
N THR A 32 15.57 3.12 -1.99
CA THR A 32 15.94 2.17 -3.05
C THR A 32 15.70 0.74 -2.58
N THR A 33 16.17 0.40 -1.37
CA THR A 33 16.05 -0.94 -0.81
C THR A 33 14.60 -1.33 -0.61
N LEU A 34 13.79 -0.47 0.02
CA LEU A 34 12.36 -0.72 0.23
C LEU A 34 11.59 -0.81 -1.09
N SER A 35 11.95 0.01 -2.08
CA SER A 35 11.35 -0.05 -3.42
C SER A 35 11.66 -1.37 -4.15
N LEU A 36 12.88 -1.90 -3.99
CA LEU A 36 13.27 -3.20 -4.56
C LEU A 36 12.58 -4.36 -3.84
N VAL A 37 12.53 -4.31 -2.50
CA VAL A 37 11.86 -5.34 -1.69
C VAL A 37 10.38 -5.39 -2.02
N THR A 38 9.70 -4.25 -2.09
CA THR A 38 8.28 -4.18 -2.45
C THR A 38 8.03 -4.65 -3.88
N TRP A 39 8.92 -4.34 -4.82
CA TRP A 39 8.85 -4.92 -6.17
C TRP A 39 8.99 -6.45 -6.16
N GLY A 40 9.93 -6.99 -5.37
CA GLY A 40 10.06 -8.43 -5.15
C GLY A 40 8.82 -9.06 -4.53
N GLN A 41 8.19 -8.38 -3.57
CA GLN A 41 6.92 -8.81 -2.97
C GLN A 41 5.79 -8.83 -4.02
N CYS A 42 5.71 -7.82 -4.90
CA CYS A 42 4.75 -7.83 -6.00
C CYS A 42 4.96 -9.03 -6.95
N LEU A 43 6.20 -9.44 -7.17
CA LEU A 43 6.53 -10.61 -7.99
C LEU A 43 6.12 -11.93 -7.32
N TYR A 44 6.35 -12.04 -6.01
CA TYR A 44 5.99 -13.19 -5.20
C TYR A 44 4.47 -13.35 -5.05
N TYR A 45 3.77 -12.31 -4.58
CA TYR A 45 2.33 -12.36 -4.32
C TYR A 45 1.47 -12.23 -5.58
N GLY A 46 1.90 -11.45 -6.57
CA GLY A 46 1.12 -11.19 -7.78
C GLY A 46 1.26 -12.28 -8.84
N LYS A 47 2.51 -12.66 -9.17
CA LYS A 47 2.80 -13.62 -10.24
C LYS A 47 3.08 -15.05 -9.75
N LYS A 48 2.99 -15.30 -8.43
CA LYS A 48 3.23 -16.61 -7.78
C LYS A 48 4.61 -17.22 -8.10
N TYR A 49 5.63 -16.39 -8.32
CA TYR A 49 6.99 -16.91 -8.47
C TYR A 49 7.49 -17.50 -7.15
N PRO A 50 8.33 -18.56 -7.19
CA PRO A 50 8.90 -19.12 -5.97
C PRO A 50 9.80 -18.08 -5.29
N ALA A 51 9.71 -18.01 -3.95
CA ALA A 51 10.48 -17.10 -3.10
C ALA A 51 11.98 -16.99 -3.45
N PRO A 52 12.72 -18.09 -3.71
CA PRO A 52 14.16 -18.00 -4.04
C PRO A 52 14.45 -17.27 -5.35
N LYS A 53 13.55 -17.33 -6.35
CA LYS A 53 13.74 -16.58 -7.60
C LYS A 53 13.51 -15.09 -7.39
N CYS A 54 12.56 -14.73 -6.54
CA CYS A 54 12.27 -13.33 -6.22
C CYS A 54 13.40 -12.70 -5.41
N THR A 55 13.92 -13.42 -4.40
CA THR A 55 15.06 -12.94 -3.61
C THR A 55 16.33 -12.85 -4.44
N ALA A 56 16.60 -13.84 -5.30
CA ALA A 56 17.72 -13.77 -6.23
C ALA A 56 17.61 -12.55 -7.16
N ALA A 57 16.44 -12.31 -7.75
CA ALA A 57 16.23 -11.14 -8.62
C ALA A 57 16.42 -9.81 -7.88
N VAL A 58 15.90 -9.67 -6.66
CA VAL A 58 16.08 -8.47 -5.82
C VAL A 58 17.55 -8.28 -5.47
N THR A 59 18.25 -9.33 -5.03
CA THR A 59 19.67 -9.26 -4.69
C THR A 59 20.53 -8.91 -5.89
N THR A 60 20.29 -9.52 -7.05
CA THR A 60 21.02 -9.17 -8.29
C THR A 60 20.79 -7.71 -8.65
N LEU A 61 19.55 -7.23 -8.58
CA LEU A 61 19.24 -5.85 -8.94
C LEU A 61 19.86 -4.85 -7.94
N LEU A 62 19.90 -5.20 -6.65
CA LEU A 62 20.55 -4.41 -5.60
C LEU A 62 22.06 -4.33 -5.81
N LEU A 63 22.71 -5.46 -6.16
CA LEU A 63 24.14 -5.47 -6.49
C LEU A 63 24.45 -4.62 -7.74
N VAL A 64 23.61 -4.70 -8.77
CA VAL A 64 23.78 -3.89 -9.99
C VAL A 64 23.61 -2.41 -9.69
N LEU A 65 22.55 -2.03 -8.98
CA LEU A 65 22.28 -0.62 -8.65
C LEU A 65 23.31 -0.05 -7.67
N GLY A 66 23.73 -0.82 -6.67
CA GLY A 66 24.80 -0.42 -5.74
C GLY A 66 26.17 -0.32 -6.41
N GLY A 67 26.46 -1.21 -7.36
CA GLY A 67 27.67 -1.12 -8.18
C GLY A 67 27.67 0.10 -9.11
N LEU A 68 26.51 0.38 -9.74
CA LEU A 68 26.32 1.57 -10.57
C LEU A 68 26.47 2.85 -9.74
N GLU A 69 25.86 2.90 -8.56
CA GLU A 69 26.01 4.02 -7.62
C GLU A 69 27.48 4.23 -7.23
N ALA A 70 28.18 3.17 -6.80
CA ALA A 70 29.59 3.26 -6.45
C ALA A 70 30.44 3.78 -7.63
N GLY A 71 30.22 3.25 -8.84
CA GLY A 71 30.90 3.70 -10.05
C GLY A 71 30.62 5.17 -10.37
N LEU A 72 29.35 5.61 -10.24
CA LEU A 72 28.95 7.00 -10.44
C LEU A 72 29.58 7.92 -9.39
N ILE A 73 29.67 7.51 -8.12
CA ILE A 73 30.34 8.29 -7.07
C ILE A 73 31.80 8.54 -7.45
N PHE A 74 32.54 7.51 -7.89
CA PHE A 74 33.94 7.69 -8.32
C PHE A 74 34.04 8.62 -9.54
N ALA A 75 33.15 8.45 -10.53
CA ALA A 75 33.14 9.28 -11.73
C ALA A 75 32.81 10.76 -11.42
N LEU A 76 31.83 11.02 -10.56
CA LEU A 76 31.42 12.37 -10.16
C LEU A 76 32.44 13.04 -9.24
N LYS A 77 33.07 12.28 -8.34
CA LYS A 77 34.22 12.78 -7.57
C LYS A 77 35.34 13.21 -8.51
N HIS A 78 35.67 12.41 -9.52
CA HIS A 78 36.65 12.78 -10.54
C HIS A 78 36.26 14.04 -11.32
N ALA A 79 35.00 14.19 -11.70
CA ALA A 79 34.50 15.39 -12.39
C ALA A 79 34.58 16.66 -11.51
N LEU A 80 34.36 16.53 -10.20
CA LEU A 80 34.51 17.63 -9.25
C LEU A 80 35.96 18.07 -9.05
N TYR A 81 36.92 17.14 -9.09
CA TYR A 81 38.35 17.50 -9.10
C TYR A 81 38.70 18.37 -10.31
N GLN A 82 37.99 18.21 -11.43
CA GLN A 82 38.11 19.05 -12.62
C GLN A 82 37.26 20.34 -12.55
N ALA A 83 36.73 20.68 -11.37
CA ALA A 83 35.85 21.82 -11.12
C ALA A 83 34.53 21.84 -11.94
N LEU A 84 34.13 20.71 -12.52
CA LEU A 84 32.89 20.60 -13.29
C LEU A 84 31.70 20.31 -12.36
N LYS A 85 30.85 21.32 -12.16
CA LYS A 85 29.65 21.21 -11.29
C LYS A 85 28.41 20.66 -12.00
N TRP A 86 28.35 20.78 -13.33
CA TRP A 86 27.17 20.39 -14.12
C TRP A 86 26.75 18.91 -14.00
N PRO A 87 27.66 17.92 -13.91
CA PRO A 87 27.28 16.52 -13.73
C PRO A 87 26.50 16.27 -12.42
N VAL A 88 26.87 16.97 -11.36
CA VAL A 88 26.22 16.85 -10.04
C VAL A 88 24.80 17.42 -10.11
N THR A 89 24.63 18.59 -10.74
CA THR A 89 23.31 19.19 -10.98
C THR A 89 22.43 18.30 -11.85
N LEU A 90 22.99 17.65 -12.88
CA LEU A 90 22.25 16.72 -13.73
C LEU A 90 21.72 15.53 -12.95
N MET A 91 22.52 14.94 -12.05
CA MET A 91 22.05 13.84 -11.18
C MET A 91 20.93 14.31 -10.26
N ALA A 92 21.05 15.50 -9.69
CA ALA A 92 20.03 16.10 -8.84
C ALA A 92 18.70 16.27 -9.60
N VAL A 93 18.73 16.86 -10.81
CA VAL A 93 17.55 17.06 -11.65
C VAL A 93 16.96 15.73 -12.11
N LEU A 94 17.80 14.78 -12.53
CA LEU A 94 17.36 13.45 -12.96
C LEU A 94 16.63 12.72 -11.83
N SER A 95 17.17 12.81 -10.61
CA SER A 95 16.54 12.27 -9.41
C SER A 95 15.17 12.90 -9.18
N ALA A 96 15.09 14.23 -9.12
CA ALA A 96 13.84 14.94 -8.86
C ALA A 96 12.75 14.60 -9.90
N VAL A 97 13.11 14.49 -11.18
CA VAL A 97 12.18 14.10 -12.24
C VAL A 97 11.72 12.65 -12.08
N LEU A 98 12.62 11.72 -11.74
CA LEU A 98 12.26 10.32 -11.53
C LEU A 98 11.40 10.14 -10.28
N LEU A 99 11.67 10.86 -9.19
CA LEU A 99 10.84 10.88 -7.98
C LEU A 99 9.47 11.45 -8.28
N ALA A 100 9.40 12.60 -8.95
CA ALA A 100 8.14 13.22 -9.36
C ALA A 100 7.32 12.30 -10.30
N ALA A 101 7.96 11.64 -11.26
CA ALA A 101 7.31 10.66 -12.12
C ALA A 101 6.81 9.45 -11.31
N GLY A 102 7.57 9.01 -10.31
CA GLY A 102 7.19 7.97 -9.37
C GLY A 102 5.92 8.34 -8.60
N VAL A 103 5.85 9.57 -8.08
CA VAL A 103 4.68 10.13 -7.38
C VAL A 103 3.49 10.30 -8.33
N LEU A 104 3.73 10.76 -9.56
CA LEU A 104 2.69 10.99 -10.55
C LEU A 104 1.96 9.70 -10.92
N THR A 105 2.69 8.57 -10.97
CA THR A 105 2.05 7.25 -11.19
C THR A 105 1.02 6.91 -10.11
N HIS A 106 1.25 7.36 -8.87
CA HIS A 106 0.31 7.20 -7.77
C HIS A 106 -0.87 8.18 -7.87
N TYR A 107 -0.63 9.42 -8.32
CA TYR A 107 -1.70 10.40 -8.54
C TYR A 107 -2.69 9.93 -9.61
N TRP A 108 -2.16 9.39 -10.71
CA TRP A 108 -2.96 8.83 -11.82
C TRP A 108 -3.81 7.65 -11.36
N ASP A 109 -3.24 6.76 -10.55
CA ASP A 109 -3.95 5.57 -10.07
C ASP A 109 -5.11 5.92 -9.12
N ILE A 110 -4.89 6.89 -8.22
CA ILE A 110 -5.94 7.44 -7.34
C ILE A 110 -7.06 8.11 -8.16
N TYR A 111 -6.69 8.88 -9.18
CA TYR A 111 -7.64 9.57 -10.05
C TYR A 111 -8.53 8.60 -10.83
N LEU A 112 -7.95 7.51 -11.35
CA LEU A 112 -8.65 6.56 -12.20
C LEU A 112 -9.53 5.56 -11.42
N HIS A 113 -9.05 5.04 -10.28
CA HIS A 113 -9.72 3.92 -9.60
C HIS A 113 -10.77 4.35 -8.56
N ARG A 114 -10.90 5.65 -8.22
CA ARG A 114 -11.88 6.24 -7.25
C ARG A 114 -12.06 5.45 -5.94
N THR A 115 -11.13 4.56 -5.61
CA THR A 115 -11.18 3.67 -4.44
C THR A 115 -9.78 3.52 -3.89
N VAL A 116 -9.63 3.83 -2.60
CA VAL A 116 -8.35 3.95 -1.88
C VAL A 116 -7.83 2.57 -1.48
N ARG A 117 -7.55 1.70 -2.45
CA ARG A 117 -6.93 0.39 -2.20
C ARG A 117 -5.60 0.32 -2.91
N GLY A 118 -4.52 0.67 -2.20
CA GLY A 118 -3.19 0.30 -2.66
C GLY A 118 -2.02 0.98 -1.97
N ILE A 119 -2.18 2.24 -1.51
CA ILE A 119 -1.08 3.01 -0.92
C ILE A 119 -1.34 3.22 0.57
N SER A 120 -0.40 2.76 1.38
CA SER A 120 -0.42 3.00 2.83
C SER A 120 -0.17 4.48 3.08
N PHE A 121 -1.16 5.18 3.63
CA PHE A 121 -1.01 6.58 4.10
C PHE A 121 0.20 6.75 5.03
N TYR A 122 0.59 5.69 5.75
CA TYR A 122 1.77 5.69 6.59
C TYR A 122 3.08 5.80 5.79
N PHE A 123 3.17 5.15 4.62
CA PHE A 123 4.36 5.23 3.78
C PHE A 123 4.54 6.64 3.22
N VAL A 124 3.45 7.22 2.70
CA VAL A 124 3.39 8.62 2.23
C VAL A 124 3.79 9.61 3.33
N GLY A 125 3.28 9.41 4.55
CA GLY A 125 3.61 10.25 5.69
C GLY A 125 5.07 10.13 6.13
N ILE A 126 5.66 8.93 6.08
CA ILE A 126 7.07 8.71 6.40
C ILE A 126 7.98 9.37 5.36
N ASP A 127 7.63 9.32 4.07
CA ASP A 127 8.44 9.96 3.02
C ASP A 127 8.35 11.49 3.12
N ALA A 128 7.13 12.04 3.31
CA ALA A 128 6.93 13.47 3.55
C ALA A 128 7.66 13.97 4.81
N ALA A 129 7.69 13.16 5.86
CA ALA A 129 8.45 13.48 7.07
C ALA A 129 9.96 13.44 6.79
N GLY A 130 10.44 12.45 6.03
CA GLY A 130 11.83 12.36 5.59
C GLY A 130 12.29 13.61 4.84
N ASP A 131 11.50 14.07 3.87
CA ASP A 131 11.79 15.29 3.10
C ASP A 131 11.76 16.54 3.96
N LEU A 132 10.83 16.62 4.91
CA LEU A 132 10.79 17.72 5.88
C LEU A 132 12.05 17.75 6.75
N PHE A 133 12.48 16.61 7.30
CA PHE A 133 13.71 16.52 8.10
C PHE A 133 14.96 16.82 7.28
N SER A 134 14.99 16.36 6.02
CA SER A 134 16.09 16.65 5.09
C SER A 134 16.15 18.13 4.74
N LEU A 135 15.02 18.78 4.46
CA LEU A 135 14.95 20.22 4.22
C LEU A 135 15.40 21.03 5.44
N VAL A 136 14.93 20.67 6.63
CA VAL A 136 15.37 21.30 7.89
C VAL A 136 16.88 21.11 8.08
N SER A 137 17.41 19.91 7.84
CA SER A 137 18.84 19.64 7.97
C SER A 137 19.71 20.45 7.00
N VAL A 138 19.21 20.76 5.79
CA VAL A 138 19.93 21.61 4.83
C VAL A 138 19.85 23.09 5.24
N LEU A 139 18.69 23.55 5.72
CA LEU A 139 18.49 24.94 6.16
C LEU A 139 19.32 25.30 7.41
N PHE A 140 19.52 24.34 8.32
CA PHE A 140 20.34 24.52 9.51
C PHE A 140 21.82 24.10 9.31
N GLY A 141 22.21 23.77 8.08
CA GLY A 141 23.60 23.49 7.73
C GLY A 141 24.47 24.77 7.79
N PRO A 142 25.80 24.63 8.01
CA PRO A 142 26.73 25.76 8.02
C PRO A 142 26.86 26.46 6.66
N GLU A 143 26.56 25.75 5.56
CA GLU A 143 26.46 26.30 4.21
C GLU A 143 25.08 25.98 3.64
N ILE A 144 24.38 27.01 3.12
CA ILE A 144 23.06 26.83 2.52
C ILE A 144 23.24 26.40 1.06
N ASP A 145 23.04 25.10 0.79
CA ASP A 145 22.96 24.61 -0.59
C ASP A 145 21.56 24.85 -1.17
N VAL A 146 21.47 25.86 -2.05
CA VAL A 146 20.24 26.23 -2.75
C VAL A 146 19.69 25.07 -3.58
N LEU A 147 20.55 24.21 -4.14
CA LEU A 147 20.09 23.05 -4.91
C LEU A 147 19.37 22.05 -4.01
N GLY A 148 19.95 21.73 -2.84
CA GLY A 148 19.33 20.87 -1.84
C GLY A 148 17.99 21.43 -1.35
N VAL A 149 17.91 22.73 -1.05
CA VAL A 149 16.67 23.39 -0.62
C VAL A 149 15.57 23.29 -1.68
N VAL A 150 15.91 23.52 -2.96
CA VAL A 150 14.93 23.44 -4.05
C VAL A 150 14.44 22.00 -4.25
N ILE A 151 15.36 21.03 -4.25
CA ILE A 151 15.00 19.61 -4.45
C ILE A 151 14.09 19.14 -3.33
N TYR A 152 14.55 19.22 -2.07
CA TYR A 152 13.76 18.75 -0.93
C TYR A 152 12.49 19.56 -0.72
N GLY A 153 12.51 20.86 -1.02
CA GLY A 153 11.31 21.70 -0.96
C GLY A 153 10.25 21.30 -1.97
N THR A 154 10.66 20.99 -3.22
CA THR A 154 9.72 20.53 -4.25
C THR A 154 9.20 19.12 -3.99
N GLU A 155 10.04 18.21 -3.50
CA GLU A 155 9.65 16.85 -3.08
C GLU A 155 8.64 16.89 -1.92
N LEU A 156 8.93 17.69 -0.88
CA LEU A 156 8.02 17.91 0.24
C LEU A 156 6.66 18.47 -0.24
N ALA A 157 6.67 19.43 -1.16
CA ALA A 157 5.44 20.01 -1.71
C ALA A 157 4.61 18.97 -2.49
N LEU A 158 5.26 18.14 -3.32
CA LEU A 158 4.63 17.03 -4.04
C LEU A 158 3.99 16.03 -3.07
N TRP A 159 4.71 15.65 -2.02
CA TRP A 159 4.23 14.70 -1.03
C TRP A 159 3.11 15.24 -0.16
N LEU A 160 3.20 16.50 0.30
CA LEU A 160 2.10 17.18 0.99
C LEU A 160 0.85 17.25 0.11
N GLY A 161 1.01 17.54 -1.19
CA GLY A 161 -0.09 17.53 -2.15
C GLY A 161 -0.79 16.18 -2.24
N VAL A 162 -0.02 15.08 -2.34
CA VAL A 162 -0.57 13.71 -2.34
C VAL A 162 -1.20 13.35 -1.01
N PHE A 163 -0.57 13.69 0.09
CA PHE A 163 -1.08 13.44 1.44
C PHE A 163 -2.42 14.14 1.66
N VAL A 164 -2.53 15.43 1.28
CA VAL A 164 -3.76 16.21 1.38
C VAL A 164 -4.84 15.65 0.45
N CYS A 165 -4.51 15.36 -0.82
CA CYS A 165 -5.47 14.77 -1.75
C CYS A 165 -5.99 13.43 -1.22
N GLY A 166 -5.10 12.54 -0.80
CA GLY A 166 -5.47 11.25 -0.22
C GLY A 166 -6.28 11.41 1.06
N ALA A 167 -5.91 12.33 1.96
CA ALA A 167 -6.64 12.60 3.19
C ALA A 167 -8.04 13.11 2.87
N VAL A 168 -8.22 14.05 1.94
CA VAL A 168 -9.53 14.55 1.53
C VAL A 168 -10.39 13.42 0.95
N PHE A 169 -9.84 12.59 0.05
CA PHE A 169 -10.62 11.51 -0.57
C PHE A 169 -10.92 10.32 0.36
N ASN A 170 -10.10 10.05 1.38
CA ASN A 170 -10.27 8.92 2.31
C ASN A 170 -10.93 9.30 3.65
N LEU A 171 -10.61 10.48 4.20
CA LEU A 171 -11.16 10.98 5.46
C LEU A 171 -12.60 11.46 5.30
N LEU A 172 -12.96 12.11 4.18
CA LEU A 172 -14.31 12.65 3.94
C LEU A 172 -15.40 11.56 3.87
N PRO A 173 -15.21 10.40 3.18
CA PRO A 173 -16.14 9.28 3.27
C PRO A 173 -16.14 8.62 4.65
N TRP A 174 -15.01 8.57 5.36
CA TRP A 174 -14.94 7.99 6.71
C TRP A 174 -15.67 8.85 7.76
N LEU A 175 -15.51 10.18 7.70
CA LEU A 175 -16.25 11.14 8.52
C LEU A 175 -17.76 11.08 8.22
N ARG A 176 -18.15 10.99 6.94
CA ARG A 176 -19.55 10.79 6.54
C ARG A 176 -20.13 9.47 7.03
N ARG A 177 -19.34 8.39 7.08
CA ARG A 177 -19.77 7.09 7.64
C ARG A 177 -19.89 7.14 9.16
N ARG A 178 -18.99 7.84 9.86
CA ARG A 178 -19.11 8.09 11.31
C ARG A 178 -20.34 8.95 11.64
N GLY A 179 -20.60 9.99 10.85
CA GLY A 179 -21.81 10.81 10.97
C GLY A 179 -23.09 9.98 10.80
N LYS A 180 -23.14 9.11 9.78
CA LYS A 180 -24.29 8.21 9.57
C LYS A 180 -24.48 7.18 10.69
N MET A 181 -23.41 6.63 11.28
CA MET A 181 -23.54 5.72 12.44
C MET A 181 -24.05 6.44 13.70
N VAL A 182 -23.72 7.73 13.88
CA VAL A 182 -24.24 8.55 14.99
C VAL A 182 -25.70 8.94 14.75
N GLU A 183 -26.07 9.25 13.51
CA GLU A 183 -27.45 9.59 13.10
C GLU A 183 -28.39 8.37 13.15
N THR A 184 -27.92 7.17 12.81
CA THR A 184 -28.66 5.91 13.03
C THR A 184 -28.84 5.58 14.51
N ARG A 185 -27.95 6.06 15.40
CA ARG A 185 -28.10 5.88 16.85
C ARG A 185 -29.04 6.91 17.49
N GLN A 186 -29.29 8.03 16.82
CA GLN A 186 -30.20 9.10 17.28
C GLN A 186 -31.60 9.06 16.64
N ASN A 187 -31.81 8.29 15.57
CA ASN A 187 -33.15 7.85 15.19
C ASN A 187 -33.45 6.52 15.87
N PRO A 188 -34.06 6.49 17.07
CA PRO A 188 -34.80 5.31 17.44
C PRO A 188 -35.91 5.22 16.39
N VAL A 189 -35.73 4.31 15.43
CA VAL A 189 -36.85 3.74 14.69
C VAL A 189 -37.91 3.47 15.74
N SER A 190 -39.04 4.12 15.59
CA SER A 190 -40.24 3.91 16.40
C SER A 190 -40.55 2.43 16.29
N LEU A 191 -40.00 1.66 17.24
CA LEU A 191 -40.13 0.23 17.30
C LEU A 191 -41.52 0.00 17.87
N SER A 192 -42.52 0.08 17.00
CA SER A 192 -43.88 -0.31 17.29
C SER A 192 -43.81 -1.77 17.78
N LEU A 193 -43.84 -1.94 19.10
CA LEU A 193 -43.96 -3.21 19.78
C LEU A 193 -45.23 -3.89 19.27
N HIS A 194 -45.07 -4.79 18.29
CA HIS A 194 -46.11 -5.73 17.93
C HIS A 194 -46.17 -6.76 19.08
N PRO A 195 -47.27 -6.86 19.85
CA PRO A 195 -47.38 -7.89 20.86
C PRO A 195 -47.42 -9.24 20.13
N MET A 196 -46.48 -10.12 20.45
CA MET A 196 -46.54 -11.53 20.05
C MET A 196 -47.48 -12.25 21.02
N PRO A 197 -48.48 -13.02 20.54
CA PRO A 197 -49.26 -13.87 21.42
C PRO A 197 -48.40 -15.06 21.86
N SER A 198 -48.25 -15.18 23.18
CA SER A 198 -47.67 -16.33 23.86
C SER A 198 -48.59 -17.54 23.70
N SER A 199 -48.09 -18.67 23.22
CA SER A 199 -48.82 -19.94 23.24
C SER A 199 -47.85 -21.06 23.61
N THR A 200 -47.82 -21.28 24.92
CA THR A 200 -47.37 -22.49 25.59
C THR A 200 -48.35 -23.65 25.31
N SER A 201 -47.86 -24.88 25.50
CA SER A 201 -48.62 -26.14 25.62
C SER A 201 -48.86 -26.94 24.32
N VAL A 202 -47.91 -27.83 24.00
CA VAL A 202 -48.22 -29.13 23.36
C VAL A 202 -47.39 -30.22 24.05
N PHE A 203 -47.71 -30.50 25.31
CA PHE A 203 -47.48 -31.82 25.90
C PHE A 203 -48.87 -32.48 25.97
N ARG A 204 -49.17 -33.37 25.02
CA ARG A 204 -50.32 -34.29 25.14
C ARG A 204 -49.77 -35.70 25.36
N THR A 205 -49.91 -36.14 26.59
CA THR A 205 -49.80 -37.54 27.00
C THR A 205 -50.91 -38.35 26.33
N VAL A 206 -50.52 -39.48 25.74
CA VAL A 206 -51.46 -40.52 25.28
C VAL A 206 -51.92 -41.28 26.53
N SER A 207 -53.20 -41.17 26.85
CA SER A 207 -53.91 -42.09 27.74
C SER A 207 -55.18 -42.52 27.01
N GLY A 208 -55.32 -43.83 26.82
CA GLY A 208 -56.27 -44.42 25.88
C GLY A 208 -57.72 -44.46 26.39
N SER A 209 -58.66 -44.60 25.45
CA SER A 209 -59.51 -45.79 25.31
C SER A 209 -60.55 -45.58 24.20
N GLY A 210 -60.81 -46.65 23.43
CA GLY A 210 -62.16 -47.01 22.99
C GLY A 210 -62.72 -46.45 21.67
N SER A 211 -63.00 -47.40 20.76
CA SER A 211 -63.93 -47.33 19.60
C SER A 211 -63.48 -46.52 18.39
N GLY A 212 -63.47 -47.00 17.15
CA GLY A 212 -63.99 -48.22 16.53
C GLY A 212 -64.20 -47.92 15.03
N ALA A 213 -64.00 -48.92 14.17
CA ALA A 213 -64.21 -48.91 12.70
C ALA A 213 -63.24 -48.04 11.87
N GLY A 214 -62.68 -48.46 10.73
CA GLY A 214 -62.80 -49.69 9.96
C GLY A 214 -62.06 -49.52 8.62
N ALA A 215 -61.63 -50.67 8.07
CA ALA A 215 -61.46 -50.99 6.65
C ALA A 215 -60.29 -50.40 5.80
N GLY A 216 -59.49 -51.35 5.29
CA GLY A 216 -58.89 -51.36 3.93
C GLY A 216 -57.54 -50.67 3.76
N ALA A 217 -56.58 -51.11 2.94
CA ALA A 217 -56.24 -52.34 2.20
C ALA A 217 -55.00 -51.99 1.33
N GLY A 218 -54.09 -52.95 1.10
CA GLY A 218 -53.07 -52.93 0.02
C GLY A 218 -51.73 -52.25 0.40
N ALA A 219 -50.60 -52.93 0.64
CA ALA A 219 -49.83 -53.94 -0.12
C ALA A 219 -49.00 -53.38 -1.30
N GLY A 220 -47.70 -53.72 -1.31
CA GLY A 220 -46.72 -53.51 -2.40
C GLY A 220 -45.58 -52.54 -2.02
N VAL A 221 -44.38 -52.89 -1.51
CA VAL A 221 -43.42 -53.97 -1.75
C VAL A 221 -42.72 -53.86 -3.14
N VAL A 222 -41.41 -53.54 -3.09
CA VAL A 222 -40.30 -54.07 -3.95
C VAL A 222 -40.14 -53.40 -5.35
N GLU A 223 -38.97 -53.19 -5.99
CA GLU A 223 -37.60 -53.73 -5.91
C GLU A 223 -36.53 -52.77 -6.54
N ARG A 224 -35.35 -52.68 -5.90
CA ARG A 224 -33.96 -52.81 -6.44
C ARG A 224 -33.68 -52.79 -7.95
N ARG A 225 -32.65 -52.04 -8.37
CA ARG A 225 -31.35 -52.49 -8.98
C ARG A 225 -30.58 -51.27 -9.53
N GLY A 226 -29.34 -51.02 -9.08
CA GLY A 226 -28.12 -51.43 -9.79
C GLY A 226 -27.57 -50.25 -10.61
N ARG A 227 -26.28 -49.95 -10.79
CA ARG A 227 -25.05 -50.75 -10.68
C ARG A 227 -23.87 -49.76 -10.84
N THR A 228 -23.00 -49.70 -9.82
CA THR A 228 -21.52 -49.78 -9.85
C THR A 228 -20.64 -48.94 -10.80
N ARG A 229 -19.64 -48.26 -10.16
CA ARG A 229 -18.18 -48.15 -10.42
C ARG A 229 -17.67 -47.65 -11.79
N ALA A 230 -16.90 -46.57 -11.84
CA ALA A 230 -15.45 -46.44 -11.54
C ALA A 230 -14.54 -46.80 -12.73
N ALA A 231 -13.83 -45.78 -13.22
CA ALA A 231 -12.46 -45.78 -13.71
C ALA A 231 -11.96 -44.33 -13.64
#